data_AF-A0A800CMB3-F1
#
_entry.id   AF-A0A800CMB3-F1
#
_cell.length_a   1.000
_cell.length_b   1.000
_cell.length_c   1.000
_cell.angle_alpha   90.00
_cell.angle_beta   90.00
_cell.angle_gamma   90.00
#
_symmetry.space_group_name_H-M   'P 1'
#
loop_
_entity.id
_entity.type
_entity.pdbx_description
1 polymer ?
#
loop_
_entity_poly.entity_id
_entity_poly.type
_entity_poly.pdbx_seq_one_letter_code
_entity_poly.pdbx_strand_id
1 'polypeptide(L)'
;MKITILTGSDELNISLERYLRFTLEVEQVLTARLGHPETLESEMMSSDLWIAEVFNPQDPQNPEGFRTAKKLADKVPFLLLFIGDIPADFPKEGDFWLVMPSSTSLSSKIRDISNSPPPSEEDYRSLEEMWPLLGREPYHHHHR
;
A
#
# COMPACT_ATOMS: atom_id res chain seq x y z
N MET A 1 4.89 -5.07 17.29
CA MET A 1 4.41 -5.03 15.89
C MET A 1 5.32 -4.13 15.08
N LYS A 2 5.71 -4.60 13.90
CA LYS A 2 6.57 -3.93 12.93
C LYS A 2 5.80 -3.64 11.65
N ILE A 3 5.73 -2.37 11.26
CA ILE A 3 5.02 -1.94 10.05
C ILE A 3 6.00 -1.28 9.08
N THR A 4 5.92 -1.65 7.80
CA THR A 4 6.57 -0.89 6.72
C THR A 4 5.55 0.01 6.03
N ILE A 5 5.91 1.28 5.84
CA ILE A 5 5.14 2.26 5.08
C ILE A 5 5.84 2.50 3.75
N LEU A 6 5.11 2.39 2.64
CA LEU A 6 5.58 2.64 1.28
C LEU A 6 4.69 3.69 0.61
N THR A 7 5.06 4.96 0.71
CA THR A 7 4.27 6.07 0.14
C THR A 7 5.14 6.97 -0.73
N GLY A 8 4.54 7.88 -1.50
CA GLY A 8 5.30 8.79 -2.36
C GLY A 8 5.68 10.13 -1.72
N SER A 9 5.30 10.35 -0.46
CA SER A 9 5.51 11.63 0.25
C SER A 9 6.07 11.42 1.65
N ASP A 10 7.14 12.16 1.98
CA ASP A 10 7.72 12.19 3.33
C ASP A 10 6.71 12.71 4.36
N GLU A 11 5.84 13.65 3.97
CA GLU A 11 4.79 14.19 4.84
C GLU A 11 3.76 13.12 5.20
N LEU A 12 3.36 12.29 4.24
CA LEU A 12 2.44 11.20 4.49
C LEU A 12 3.09 10.12 5.35
N ASN A 13 4.35 9.76 5.07
CA ASN A 13 5.15 8.85 5.89
C ASN A 13 5.21 9.30 7.36
N ILE A 14 5.57 10.56 7.62
CA ILE A 14 5.65 11.13 8.97
C ILE A 14 4.27 11.13 9.65
N SER A 15 3.21 11.47 8.90
CA SER A 15 1.85 11.52 9.44
C SER A 15 1.34 10.13 9.83
N LEU A 16 1.56 9.13 8.97
CA LEU A 16 1.21 7.74 9.24
C LEU A 16 2.03 7.19 10.40
N GLU A 17 3.36 7.40 10.44
CA GLU A 17 4.19 6.96 11.55
C GLU A 17 3.67 7.49 12.90
N ARG A 18 3.41 8.79 12.98
CA ARG A 18 2.86 9.42 14.19
C ARG A 18 1.52 8.81 14.58
N TYR A 19 0.63 8.62 13.62
CA TYR A 19 -0.66 8.00 13.84
C TYR A 19 -0.54 6.56 14.38
N LEU A 20 0.31 5.74 13.75
CA LEU A 20 0.55 4.35 14.13
C LEU A 20 1.10 4.25 15.54
N ARG A 21 2.11 5.06 15.89
CA ARG A 21 2.70 5.07 17.23
C ARG A 21 1.69 5.50 18.29
N PHE A 22 0.88 6.52 18.00
CA PHE A 22 -0.07 7.07 18.96
C PHE A 22 -1.33 6.22 19.14
N THR A 23 -1.86 5.66 18.05
CA THR A 23 -3.19 5.00 18.05
C THR A 23 -3.08 3.48 18.21
N LEU A 24 -1.98 2.89 17.73
CA LEU A 24 -1.78 1.44 17.69
C LEU A 24 -0.55 0.98 18.48
N GLU A 25 0.19 1.91 19.11
CA GLU A 25 1.37 1.62 19.92
C GLU A 25 2.42 0.77 19.16
N VAL A 26 2.58 1.04 17.86
CA VAL A 26 3.52 0.31 16.99
C VAL A 26 4.96 0.56 17.43
N GLU A 27 5.66 -0.53 17.74
CA GLU A 27 7.03 -0.52 18.26
C GLU A 27 8.02 0.00 17.20
N GLN A 28 7.93 -0.57 15.99
CA GLN A 28 8.84 -0.27 14.90
C GLN A 28 8.06 0.10 13.63
N VAL A 29 8.40 1.26 13.08
CA VAL A 29 7.90 1.74 11.79
C VAL A 29 9.10 1.94 10.88
N LEU A 30 9.09 1.28 9.73
CA LEU A 30 10.06 1.47 8.66
C LEU A 30 9.38 2.24 7.53
N THR A 31 10.12 3.10 6.86
CA THR A 31 9.58 3.92 5.76
C THR A 31 10.42 3.71 4.51
N ALA A 32 9.73 3.51 3.39
CA ALA A 32 10.27 3.49 2.04
C ALA A 32 9.47 4.45 1.17
N ARG A 33 10.02 4.79 0.01
CA ARG A 33 9.43 5.77 -0.90
C ARG A 33 9.14 5.19 -2.29
N LEU A 34 7.93 5.42 -2.78
CA LEU A 34 7.56 5.08 -4.17
C LEU A 34 8.41 5.89 -5.16
N GLY A 35 8.90 5.22 -6.19
CA GLY A 35 9.82 5.76 -7.19
C GLY A 35 11.29 5.70 -6.78
N HIS A 36 11.59 5.22 -5.57
CA HIS A 36 12.92 5.21 -4.96
C HIS A 36 13.27 3.81 -4.41
N PRO A 37 13.50 2.81 -5.27
CA PRO A 37 13.75 1.42 -4.84
C PRO A 37 14.97 1.28 -3.93
N GLU A 38 15.92 2.22 -3.98
CA GLU A 38 17.07 2.30 -3.08
C GLU A 38 16.69 2.49 -1.61
N THR A 39 15.46 2.92 -1.32
CA THR A 39 14.94 3.07 0.05
C THR A 39 14.40 1.76 0.63
N LEU A 40 14.28 0.71 -0.16
CA LEU A 40 13.82 -0.60 0.31
C LEU A 40 14.98 -1.36 0.98
N GLU A 41 14.82 -1.62 2.27
CA GLU A 41 15.80 -2.35 3.07
C GLU A 41 15.38 -3.80 3.29
N SER A 42 16.35 -4.73 3.40
CA SER A 42 16.06 -6.15 3.63
C SER A 42 15.26 -6.39 4.91
N GLU A 43 15.47 -5.53 5.92
CA GLU A 43 14.78 -5.60 7.20
C GLU A 43 13.25 -5.37 7.07
N MET A 44 12.79 -4.68 6.01
CA MET A 44 11.36 -4.43 5.76
C MET A 44 10.60 -5.71 5.44
N MET A 45 11.27 -6.74 4.90
CA MET A 45 10.65 -8.02 4.56
C MET A 45 10.16 -8.81 5.78
N SER A 46 10.63 -8.45 6.99
CA SER A 46 10.19 -9.07 8.24
C SER A 46 9.07 -8.29 8.94
N SER A 47 8.40 -7.38 8.24
CA SER A 47 7.30 -6.59 8.84
C SER A 47 6.04 -7.42 8.96
N ASP A 48 5.27 -7.16 10.02
CA ASP A 48 3.97 -7.80 10.26
C ASP A 48 2.88 -7.28 9.31
N LEU A 49 3.04 -6.04 8.82
CA LEU A 49 2.13 -5.40 7.87
C LEU A 49 2.90 -4.39 7.00
N TRP A 50 2.48 -4.28 5.75
CA TRP A 50 2.85 -3.18 4.86
C TRP A 50 1.65 -2.26 4.63
N ILE A 51 1.88 -0.96 4.65
CA ILE A 51 0.90 0.06 4.26
C ILE A 51 1.47 0.78 3.05
N ALA A 52 0.78 0.73 1.91
CA ALA A 52 1.29 1.30 0.66
C ALA A 52 0.27 2.22 -0.02
N GLU A 53 0.71 3.38 -0.51
CA GLU A 53 -0.05 4.09 -1.53
C GLU A 53 -0.11 3.25 -2.80
N VAL A 54 -1.29 3.13 -3.41
CA VAL A 54 -1.46 2.32 -4.62
C VAL A 54 -0.70 2.90 -5.80
N PHE A 55 -0.86 4.20 -6.04
CA PHE A 55 -0.28 4.93 -7.15
C PHE A 55 0.86 5.83 -6.66
N ASN A 56 1.84 6.05 -7.52
CA ASN A 56 2.86 7.05 -7.26
C ASN A 56 2.21 8.46 -7.37
N PRO A 57 2.26 9.32 -6.36
CA PRO A 57 1.65 10.65 -6.42
C PRO A 57 2.29 11.57 -7.48
N GLN A 58 3.53 11.29 -7.91
CA GLN A 58 4.20 12.01 -9.00
C GLN A 58 3.83 11.47 -10.39
N ASP A 59 3.29 10.24 -10.46
CA ASP A 59 2.77 9.62 -11.68
C ASP A 59 1.50 8.83 -11.34
N PRO A 60 0.33 9.48 -11.28
CA PRO A 60 -0.93 8.85 -10.85
C PRO A 60 -1.42 7.72 -11.76
N GLN A 61 -0.76 7.48 -12.90
CA GLN A 61 -1.05 6.34 -13.78
C GLN A 61 -0.15 5.13 -13.51
N ASN A 62 0.81 5.27 -12.59
CA ASN A 62 1.79 4.25 -12.23
C ASN A 62 1.41 3.59 -10.90
N PRO A 63 0.82 2.37 -10.91
CA PRO A 63 0.38 1.64 -9.73
C PRO A 63 1.55 0.95 -9.01
N GLU A 64 2.63 1.69 -8.75
CA GLU A 64 3.89 1.12 -8.26
C GLU A 64 3.76 0.42 -6.90
N GLY A 65 2.99 0.99 -5.97
CA GLY A 65 2.78 0.37 -4.67
C GLY A 65 1.92 -0.89 -4.78
N PHE A 66 0.92 -0.88 -5.64
CA PHE A 66 0.14 -2.09 -5.95
C PHE A 66 1.01 -3.19 -6.57
N ARG A 67 1.88 -2.87 -7.54
CA ARG A 67 2.81 -3.86 -8.12
C ARG A 67 3.78 -4.42 -7.07
N THR A 68 4.21 -3.59 -6.13
CA THR A 68 5.07 -4.04 -5.02
C THR A 68 4.32 -5.01 -4.11
N ALA A 69 3.08 -4.68 -3.73
CA ALA A 69 2.22 -5.55 -2.95
C ALA A 69 1.97 -6.89 -3.66
N LYS A 70 1.66 -6.87 -4.96
CA LYS A 70 1.45 -8.08 -5.77
C LYS A 70 2.69 -8.99 -5.83
N LYS A 71 3.91 -8.43 -5.93
CA LYS A 71 5.17 -9.23 -5.88
C LYS A 71 5.41 -9.91 -4.53
N LEU A 72 4.75 -9.41 -3.48
CA LEU A 72 4.81 -9.90 -2.11
C LEU A 72 3.53 -10.61 -1.68
N ALA A 73 2.66 -10.95 -2.64
CA ALA A 73 1.48 -11.79 -2.40
C ALA A 73 1.86 -13.07 -1.65
N ASP A 74 0.93 -13.54 -0.80
CA ASP A 74 1.08 -14.70 0.07
C ASP A 74 2.21 -14.62 1.13
N LYS A 75 3.04 -13.57 1.13
CA LYS A 75 4.21 -13.46 2.02
C LYS A 75 3.97 -12.54 3.21
N VAL A 76 3.33 -11.40 2.98
CA VAL A 76 3.14 -10.37 4.00
C VAL A 76 1.75 -9.74 3.86
N PRO A 77 1.05 -9.44 4.97
CA PRO A 77 -0.18 -8.66 4.92
C PRO A 77 0.08 -7.26 4.35
N PHE A 78 -0.87 -6.77 3.56
CA PHE A 78 -0.82 -5.44 2.96
C PHE A 78 -2.09 -4.66 3.24
N LEU A 79 -1.96 -3.35 3.45
CA LEU A 79 -3.02 -2.38 3.35
C LEU A 79 -2.70 -1.42 2.20
N LEU A 80 -3.49 -1.49 1.14
CA LEU A 80 -3.42 -0.58 0.01
C LEU A 80 -4.26 0.67 0.26
N LEU A 81 -3.64 1.84 0.15
CA LEU A 81 -4.28 3.14 0.25
C LEU A 81 -4.52 3.70 -1.14
N PHE A 82 -5.78 3.79 -1.54
CA PHE A 82 -6.22 4.49 -2.73
C PHE A 82 -6.47 5.96 -2.36
N ILE A 83 -5.59 6.86 -2.79
CA ILE A 83 -5.66 8.29 -2.47
C ILE A 83 -5.87 9.08 -3.77
N GLY A 84 -6.82 10.02 -3.76
CA GLY A 84 -7.05 10.95 -4.88
C GLY A 84 -8.27 10.59 -5.72
N ASP A 85 -8.15 10.78 -7.05
CA ASP A 85 -9.26 10.63 -7.99
C ASP A 85 -9.52 9.15 -8.30
N ILE A 86 -10.46 8.57 -7.56
CA ILE A 86 -10.89 7.17 -7.70
C ILE A 86 -12.21 7.10 -8.49
N PRO A 87 -12.38 6.14 -9.43
CA PRO A 87 -13.64 5.93 -10.14
C PRO A 87 -14.84 5.79 -9.19
N ALA A 88 -15.98 6.35 -9.57
CA ALA A 88 -17.16 6.41 -8.71
C ALA A 88 -17.76 5.02 -8.42
N ASP A 89 -17.56 4.07 -9.33
CA ASP A 89 -17.99 2.68 -9.28
C ASP A 89 -17.01 1.75 -8.56
N PHE A 90 -15.80 2.23 -8.21
CA PHE A 90 -14.82 1.44 -7.49
C PHE A 90 -15.20 1.29 -6.00
N PRO A 91 -15.14 0.08 -5.41
CA PRO A 91 -15.46 -0.15 -4.01
C PRO A 91 -14.61 0.72 -3.06
N LYS A 92 -15.27 1.35 -2.08
CA LYS A 92 -14.61 2.25 -1.12
C LYS A 92 -13.67 1.53 -0.15
N GLU A 93 -13.87 0.24 0.04
CA GLU A 93 -13.00 -0.63 0.81
C GLU A 93 -13.16 -2.08 0.34
N GLY A 94 -12.17 -2.90 0.67
CA GLY A 94 -12.24 -4.35 0.62
C GLY A 94 -11.18 -4.94 1.52
N ASP A 95 -10.92 -6.24 1.47
CA ASP A 95 -10.23 -6.95 2.55
C ASP A 95 -8.87 -6.36 2.92
N PHE A 96 -8.09 -5.95 1.92
CA PHE A 96 -6.73 -5.43 2.08
C PHE A 96 -6.53 -4.03 1.48
N TRP A 97 -7.61 -3.27 1.22
CA TRP A 97 -7.51 -1.90 0.70
C TRP A 97 -8.54 -0.93 1.30
N LEU A 98 -8.22 0.35 1.18
CA LEU A 98 -9.05 1.46 1.66
C LEU A 98 -8.95 2.65 0.71
N VAL A 99 -10.09 3.23 0.30
CA VAL A 99 -10.14 4.49 -0.43
C VAL A 99 -10.19 5.66 0.54
N MET A 100 -9.29 6.63 0.38
CA MET A 100 -9.16 7.81 1.23
C MET A 100 -9.79 9.03 0.56
N PRO A 101 -10.56 9.86 1.30
CA PRO A 101 -10.93 9.67 2.71
C PRO A 101 -11.95 8.54 2.90
N SER A 102 -11.85 7.81 4.01
CA SER A 102 -12.76 6.71 4.37
C SER A 102 -13.55 7.02 5.64
N SER A 103 -14.76 6.47 5.74
CA SER A 103 -15.53 6.39 6.99
C SER A 103 -15.01 5.30 7.94
N THR A 104 -14.32 4.30 7.40
CA THR A 104 -13.74 3.22 8.18
C THR A 104 -12.51 3.71 8.91
N SER A 105 -12.43 3.42 10.21
CA SER A 105 -11.27 3.78 11.00
C SER A 105 -10.02 3.07 10.48
N LEU A 106 -8.99 3.83 10.14
CA LEU A 106 -7.70 3.30 9.70
C LEU A 106 -7.11 2.31 10.73
N SER A 107 -7.22 2.62 12.02
CA SER A 107 -6.75 1.73 13.08
C SER A 107 -7.50 0.40 13.14
N SER A 108 -8.82 0.42 12.91
CA SER A 108 -9.61 -0.82 12.85
C SER A 108 -9.19 -1.64 11.64
N LYS A 109 -9.09 -1.01 10.46
CA LYS A 109 -8.69 -1.68 9.23
C LYS A 109 -7.31 -2.32 9.33
N ILE A 110 -6.34 -1.62 9.93
CA ILE A 110 -5.00 -2.15 10.19
C ILE A 110 -5.05 -3.37 11.11
N ARG A 111 -5.83 -3.33 12.20
CA ARG A 111 -5.97 -4.48 13.11
C ARG A 111 -6.59 -5.68 12.41
N ASP A 112 -7.61 -5.47 11.59
CA ASP A 112 -8.28 -6.55 10.86
C ASP A 112 -7.31 -7.23 9.90
N ILE A 113 -6.55 -6.45 9.13
CA ILE A 113 -5.57 -6.97 8.17
C ILE A 113 -4.41 -7.66 8.89
N SER A 114 -3.92 -7.10 9.99
CA SER A 114 -2.80 -7.69 10.75
C SER A 114 -3.15 -9.07 11.36
N ASN A 115 -4.43 -9.37 11.51
CA ASN A 115 -4.93 -10.67 12.01
C ASN A 115 -5.43 -11.59 10.89
N SER A 116 -5.35 -11.14 9.63
CA SER A 116 -5.78 -11.89 8.46
C SER A 116 -4.58 -12.50 7.74
N PRO A 117 -4.75 -13.61 6.99
CA PRO A 117 -3.69 -14.10 6.12
C PRO A 117 -3.30 -13.03 5.08
N PRO A 118 -2.05 -13.04 4.59
CA PRO A 118 -1.64 -12.22 3.46
C PRO A 118 -2.58 -12.38 2.25
N PRO A 119 -2.89 -11.31 1.50
CA PRO A 119 -3.66 -11.43 0.26
C PRO A 119 -2.92 -12.32 -0.75
N SER A 120 -3.68 -13.19 -1.40
CA SER A 120 -3.19 -14.13 -2.40
C SER A 120 -3.02 -13.48 -3.77
N GLU A 121 -2.28 -14.13 -4.67
CA GLU A 121 -2.18 -13.67 -6.07
C GLU A 121 -3.55 -13.51 -6.76
N GLU A 122 -4.55 -14.31 -6.39
CA GLU A 122 -5.90 -14.24 -6.95
C GLU A 122 -6.68 -13.03 -6.43
N ASP A 123 -6.45 -12.64 -5.17
CA ASP A 123 -7.05 -11.43 -4.59
C ASP A 123 -6.55 -10.17 -5.33
N TYR A 124 -5.25 -10.12 -5.63
CA TYR A 124 -4.68 -9.03 -6.43
C TYR A 124 -5.21 -9.04 -7.87
N ARG A 125 -5.39 -10.21 -8.49
CA ARG A 125 -5.97 -10.33 -9.83
C ARG A 125 -7.40 -9.85 -9.88
N SER A 126 -8.21 -10.23 -8.90
CA SER A 126 -9.59 -9.75 -8.75
C SER A 126 -9.63 -8.22 -8.61
N LEU A 127 -8.68 -7.63 -7.88
CA LEU A 127 -8.56 -6.18 -7.76
C LEU A 127 -8.16 -5.50 -9.09
N GLU A 128 -7.28 -6.12 -9.88
CA GLU A 128 -6.94 -5.66 -11.24
C GLU A 128 -8.13 -5.72 -12.21
N GLU A 129 -8.97 -6.75 -12.11
CA GLU A 129 -10.18 -6.87 -12.92
C GLU A 129 -11.18 -5.75 -12.60
N MET A 130 -11.30 -5.37 -11.32
CA MET A 130 -12.12 -4.23 -10.89
C MET A 130 -11.55 -2.90 -11.37
N TRP A 131 -10.22 -2.76 -11.44
CA TRP A 131 -9.58 -1.55 -11.93
C TRP A 131 -8.36 -1.85 -12.81
N PRO A 132 -8.54 -1.98 -14.14
CA PRO A 132 -7.48 -2.40 -15.07
C PRO A 132 -6.24 -1.50 -15.11
N LEU A 133 -6.32 -0.26 -14.60
CA LEU A 133 -5.17 0.63 -14.47
C LEU A 133 -4.08 0.04 -13.57
N LEU A 134 -4.47 -0.79 -12.59
CA LEU A 134 -3.55 -1.47 -11.67
C LEU A 134 -2.61 -2.45 -12.36
N GLY A 135 -3.04 -3.00 -13.51
CA GLY A 135 -2.22 -3.88 -14.34
C GLY A 135 -1.23 -3.16 -15.26
N ARG A 136 -1.15 -1.82 -15.22
CA ARG A 136 -0.21 -1.09 -16.07
C ARG A 136 1.23 -1.29 -15.63
N GLU A 137 2.05 -1.72 -16.58
CA GLU A 137 3.50 -1.69 -16.45
C GLU A 137 4.04 -0.27 -16.72
N PRO A 138 5.16 0.12 -16.09
CA PRO A 138 5.77 1.40 -16.37
C PRO A 138 6.22 1.42 -17.84
N TYR A 139 5.87 2.48 -18.57
CA TYR A 139 6.37 2.64 -19.93
C TYR A 139 7.90 2.69 -19.90
N HIS A 140 8.56 1.68 -20.47
CA HIS A 140 9.99 1.74 -20.71
C HIS A 140 10.25 2.84 -21.74
N HIS A 141 10.54 4.05 -21.29
CA HIS A 141 11.36 4.97 -22.07
C HIS A 141 12.73 4.32 -22.18
N HIS A 142 12.91 3.50 -23.21
CA HIS A 142 14.23 3.20 -23.75
C HIS A 142 14.87 4.55 -24.09
N HIS A 143 15.66 5.09 -23.17
CA HIS A 143 16.67 6.08 -23.50
C HIS A 143 17.58 5.41 -24.54
N ARG A 144 17.43 5.85 -25.79
CA ARG A 144 18.48 5.69 -26.82
C ARG A 144 19.64 6.60 -26.48
#